data_AF-A0A1J4JZ40-F1
#
_entry.id   AF-A0A1J4JZ40-F1
#
_cell.length_a   1.000
_cell.length_b   1.000
_cell.length_c   1.000
_cell.angle_alpha   90.00
_cell.angle_beta   90.00
_cell.angle_gamma   90.00
#
_symmetry.space_group_name_H-M   'P 1'
#
loop_
_entity.id
_entity.type
_entity.pdbx_description
1 polymer ?
#
loop_
_entity_poly.entity_id
_entity_poly.type
_entity_poly.pdbx_seq_one_letter_code
_entity_poly.pdbx_strand_id
1 'polypeptide(L)'
;MGEGFAVSNANEAKLVELNNGSVLMSIRQNGNRIFAWSSNRGSTWYKASHMYDVKDSDANADIIRYTSVIDGFNKNRLLHTVTYATTRRTNLSLLVSYDEGETWPYKRQIESLASAYSSVTTNNDGEIFVAYEKGGKTDYDILVARLTLEWLTFGADHYEKPQLLNWCLTNNKEDSQCPEGSYKYPLRNFQVYSESYGLYPVEMRYTFVEAMDDFKVDLSLEGLSIGQYNNLNSKKPTITFVGENHHENERRFTFNKVNLKTSSTNLMKLDLSMTGSQLTIVKSKTTKNVTISGNKVIILEKTGESKEITLGEDSTAILDENVATLRLLTLNENIVAHETRSQTKTQTFSFNYIMSVSIGFFIVGIVSAILSIRFFF
;
A
#
# COMPACT_ATOMS: atom_id res chain seq x y z
N MET A 1 33.63 -3.93 -5.64
CA MET A 1 33.03 -4.60 -6.82
C MET A 1 32.29 -3.53 -7.59
N GLY A 2 32.50 -3.42 -8.91
CA GLY A 2 31.81 -2.44 -9.75
C GLY A 2 30.33 -2.78 -9.93
N GLU A 3 29.58 -1.87 -10.54
CA GLU A 3 28.20 -2.12 -10.97
C GLU A 3 28.14 -3.38 -11.86
N GLY A 4 27.16 -4.27 -11.63
CA GLY A 4 27.11 -5.51 -12.39
C GLY A 4 26.00 -6.48 -11.97
N PHE A 5 25.85 -7.55 -12.76
CA PHE A 5 24.89 -8.62 -12.53
C PHE A 5 25.20 -9.40 -11.25
N ALA A 6 24.17 -9.90 -10.55
CA ALA A 6 24.34 -10.72 -9.35
C ALA A 6 25.13 -12.01 -9.62
N VAL A 7 24.85 -12.66 -10.75
CA VAL A 7 25.57 -13.82 -11.28
C VAL A 7 25.58 -13.76 -12.81
N SER A 8 26.60 -14.36 -13.44
CA SER A 8 26.64 -14.57 -14.89
C SER A 8 25.74 -15.73 -15.33
N ASN A 9 25.25 -15.70 -16.58
CA ASN A 9 24.46 -16.77 -17.20
C ASN A 9 23.14 -17.10 -16.48
N ALA A 10 22.53 -16.13 -15.79
CA ALA A 10 21.17 -16.24 -15.27
C ALA A 10 20.15 -15.66 -16.25
N ASN A 11 18.92 -16.16 -16.20
CA ASN A 11 17.80 -15.70 -17.01
C ASN A 11 16.65 -15.14 -16.16
N GLU A 12 16.08 -15.92 -15.23
CA GLU A 12 14.87 -15.59 -14.48
C GLU A 12 15.18 -15.38 -12.99
N ALA A 13 14.73 -14.26 -12.44
CA ALA A 13 14.88 -13.95 -11.03
C ALA A 13 13.65 -13.21 -10.50
N LYS A 14 13.49 -13.21 -9.18
CA LYS A 14 12.48 -12.43 -8.44
C LYS A 14 13.12 -11.73 -7.26
N LEU A 15 12.55 -10.60 -6.86
CA LEU A 15 13.13 -9.71 -5.87
C LEU A 15 12.13 -9.42 -4.76
N VAL A 16 12.63 -9.26 -3.53
CA VAL A 16 11.85 -8.80 -2.39
C VAL A 16 12.68 -7.81 -1.56
N GLU A 17 12.05 -6.75 -1.08
CA GLU A 17 12.69 -5.80 -0.16
C GLU A 17 12.66 -6.36 1.28
N LEU A 18 13.79 -6.21 1.95
CA LEU A 18 14.04 -6.64 3.31
C LEU A 18 13.78 -5.49 4.30
N ASN A 19 13.50 -5.83 5.55
CA ASN A 19 13.18 -4.82 6.57
C ASN A 19 14.31 -3.83 6.84
N ASN A 20 15.55 -4.20 6.52
CA ASN A 20 16.70 -3.30 6.62
C ASN A 20 16.91 -2.41 5.38
N GLY A 21 16.00 -2.47 4.39
CA GLY A 21 16.07 -1.78 3.11
C GLY A 21 16.96 -2.42 2.06
N SER A 22 17.56 -3.59 2.37
CA SER A 22 18.28 -4.38 1.35
C SER A 22 17.28 -5.09 0.44
N VAL A 23 17.73 -5.49 -0.74
CA VAL A 23 16.95 -6.29 -1.68
C VAL A 23 17.54 -7.69 -1.74
N LEU A 24 16.68 -8.71 -1.57
CA LEU A 24 16.99 -10.11 -1.82
C LEU A 24 16.53 -10.49 -3.22
N MET A 25 17.41 -11.12 -4.00
CA MET A 25 17.11 -11.69 -5.30
C MET A 25 17.17 -13.22 -5.24
N SER A 26 16.11 -13.89 -5.68
CA SER A 26 16.02 -15.34 -5.89
C SER A 26 16.19 -15.68 -7.36
N ILE A 27 17.30 -16.33 -7.71
CA ILE A 27 17.79 -16.50 -9.08
C ILE A 27 17.69 -17.96 -9.51
N ARG A 28 17.08 -18.19 -10.68
CA ARG A 28 16.92 -19.51 -11.28
C ARG A 28 18.25 -20.19 -11.51
N GLN A 29 18.30 -21.46 -11.11
CA GLN A 29 19.46 -22.31 -11.27
C GLN A 29 19.05 -23.80 -11.34
N ASN A 30 19.96 -24.65 -11.80
CA ASN A 30 19.80 -26.10 -11.70
C ASN A 30 20.43 -26.64 -10.40
N GLY A 31 19.69 -27.44 -9.63
CA GLY A 31 20.11 -28.04 -8.36
C GLY A 31 19.62 -27.25 -7.16
N ASN A 32 20.22 -26.08 -6.92
CA ASN A 32 19.83 -25.19 -5.82
C ASN A 32 19.67 -23.76 -6.33
N ARG A 33 18.60 -23.09 -5.90
CA ARG A 33 18.35 -21.68 -6.19
C ARG A 33 19.55 -20.85 -5.73
N ILE A 34 19.95 -19.83 -6.49
CA ILE A 34 20.96 -18.89 -6.03
C ILE A 34 20.26 -17.70 -5.39
N PHE A 35 20.70 -17.30 -4.21
CA PHE A 35 20.24 -16.07 -3.58
C PHE A 35 21.38 -15.04 -3.59
N ALA A 36 21.03 -13.78 -3.82
CA ALA A 36 21.95 -12.66 -3.78
C ALA A 36 21.28 -11.47 -3.10
N TRP A 37 22.06 -10.67 -2.37
CA TRP A 37 21.55 -9.51 -1.65
C TRP A 37 22.18 -8.23 -2.18
N SER A 38 21.49 -7.11 -2.01
CA SER A 38 21.98 -5.79 -2.35
C SER A 38 21.58 -4.79 -1.28
N SER A 39 22.54 -4.04 -0.74
CA SER A 39 22.29 -2.95 0.23
C SER A 39 22.12 -1.59 -0.44
N ASN A 40 22.21 -1.52 -1.78
CA ASN A 40 22.16 -0.31 -2.58
C ASN A 40 21.23 -0.46 -3.79
N ARG A 41 20.06 -1.09 -3.58
CA ARG A 41 18.96 -1.17 -4.56
C ARG A 41 19.33 -1.75 -5.93
N GLY A 42 20.30 -2.65 -5.97
CA GLY A 42 20.69 -3.42 -7.14
C GLY A 42 21.93 -2.91 -7.86
N SER A 43 22.54 -1.80 -7.40
CA SER A 43 23.79 -1.31 -7.97
C SER A 43 24.94 -2.31 -7.79
N THR A 44 25.02 -2.97 -6.64
CA THR A 44 25.99 -4.06 -6.40
C THR A 44 25.35 -5.20 -5.61
N TRP A 45 25.77 -6.43 -5.91
CA TRP A 45 25.27 -7.64 -5.27
C TRP A 45 26.34 -8.31 -4.41
N TYR A 46 25.93 -8.90 -3.29
CA TYR A 46 26.79 -9.65 -2.37
C TYR A 46 26.14 -10.99 -1.99
N LYS A 47 26.95 -11.90 -1.43
CA LYS A 47 26.53 -13.26 -1.01
C LYS A 47 25.81 -14.09 -2.10
N ALA A 48 26.06 -13.81 -3.38
CA ALA A 48 25.52 -14.60 -4.48
C ALA A 48 26.00 -16.06 -4.39
N SER A 49 25.15 -16.94 -3.87
CA SER A 49 25.50 -18.31 -3.53
C SER A 49 24.31 -19.25 -3.58
N HIS A 50 24.57 -20.56 -3.69
CA HIS A 50 23.51 -21.56 -3.65
C HIS A 50 22.84 -21.58 -2.27
N MET A 51 21.52 -21.44 -2.29
CA MET A 51 20.67 -21.62 -1.12
C MET A 51 20.35 -23.10 -0.97
N TYR A 52 21.16 -23.81 -0.18
CA TYR A 52 21.04 -25.27 -0.04
C TYR A 52 19.69 -25.73 0.53
N ASP A 53 19.02 -24.85 1.29
CA ASP A 53 17.66 -25.06 1.75
C ASP A 53 16.62 -25.06 0.62
N VAL A 54 16.92 -24.44 -0.53
CA VAL A 54 16.00 -24.22 -1.64
C VAL A 54 16.48 -24.95 -2.89
N LYS A 55 15.92 -26.15 -3.12
CA LYS A 55 16.14 -26.90 -4.36
C LYS A 55 15.49 -26.20 -5.54
N ASP A 56 16.09 -26.30 -6.72
CA ASP A 56 15.57 -25.72 -7.95
C ASP A 56 15.79 -26.66 -9.13
N SER A 57 14.75 -26.81 -9.95
CA SER A 57 14.71 -27.70 -11.10
C SER A 57 14.90 -26.94 -12.42
N ASP A 58 15.58 -25.80 -12.35
CA ASP A 58 15.76 -24.86 -13.45
C ASP A 58 14.41 -24.32 -13.97
N ALA A 59 13.60 -23.76 -13.06
CA ALA A 59 12.30 -23.17 -13.37
C ALA A 59 12.13 -21.76 -12.81
N ASN A 60 11.13 -21.03 -13.32
CA ASN A 60 10.69 -19.79 -12.71
C ASN A 60 10.10 -20.06 -11.32
N ALA A 61 10.27 -19.10 -10.41
CA ALA A 61 9.83 -19.14 -9.02
C ALA A 61 9.25 -17.77 -8.67
N ASP A 62 8.67 -17.65 -7.48
CA ASP A 62 8.22 -16.37 -6.94
C ASP A 62 8.64 -16.16 -5.49
N ILE A 63 8.82 -14.89 -5.10
CA ILE A 63 9.17 -14.50 -3.73
C ILE A 63 8.45 -13.21 -3.35
N ILE A 64 7.77 -13.22 -2.21
CA ILE A 64 7.07 -12.03 -1.68
C ILE A 64 7.31 -11.86 -0.19
N ARG A 65 7.16 -10.62 0.29
CA ARG A 65 7.01 -10.33 1.71
C ARG A 65 5.57 -10.56 2.10
N TYR A 66 5.34 -11.46 3.05
CA TYR A 66 4.01 -11.80 3.54
C TYR A 66 3.62 -11.00 4.77
N THR A 67 4.54 -10.84 5.73
CA THR A 67 4.33 -10.02 6.93
C THR A 67 5.63 -9.36 7.37
N SER A 68 5.54 -8.22 8.05
CA SER A 68 6.67 -7.44 8.55
C SER A 68 6.36 -6.80 9.90
N VAL A 69 7.31 -6.91 10.84
CA VAL A 69 7.21 -6.21 12.12
C VAL A 69 7.26 -4.68 11.98
N ILE A 70 7.87 -4.16 10.91
CA ILE A 70 7.87 -2.73 10.63
C ILE A 70 6.46 -2.27 10.27
N ASP A 71 5.71 -3.11 9.55
CA ASP A 71 4.33 -2.84 9.13
C ASP A 71 3.29 -3.20 10.21
N GLY A 72 3.75 -3.51 11.43
CA GLY A 72 2.92 -3.81 12.59
C GLY A 72 2.45 -5.26 12.73
N PHE A 73 2.96 -6.19 11.92
CA PHE A 73 2.74 -7.61 12.13
C PHE A 73 3.57 -8.17 13.28
N ASN A 74 3.21 -9.35 13.77
CA ASN A 74 3.90 -9.99 14.88
C ASN A 74 5.30 -10.55 14.53
N LYS A 75 5.57 -10.86 13.26
CA LYS A 75 6.83 -11.47 12.78
C LYS A 75 7.12 -11.09 11.33
N ASN A 76 8.38 -11.26 10.93
CA ASN A 76 8.80 -11.17 9.54
C ASN A 76 8.58 -12.51 8.86
N ARG A 77 7.95 -12.50 7.68
CA ARG A 77 7.75 -13.71 6.88
C ARG A 77 7.95 -13.40 5.40
N LEU A 78 8.83 -14.15 4.76
CA LEU A 78 8.93 -14.22 3.30
C LEU A 78 8.31 -15.52 2.82
N LEU A 79 7.55 -15.47 1.74
CA LEU A 79 7.03 -16.65 1.05
C LEU A 79 7.79 -16.87 -0.25
N HIS A 80 8.09 -18.13 -0.55
CA HIS A 80 8.75 -18.53 -1.80
C HIS A 80 8.05 -19.72 -2.42
N THR A 81 7.79 -19.66 -3.73
CA THR A 81 7.26 -20.79 -4.50
C THR A 81 8.32 -21.31 -5.46
N VAL A 82 8.54 -22.62 -5.47
CA VAL A 82 9.54 -23.25 -6.33
C VAL A 82 9.18 -24.70 -6.62
N THR A 83 9.57 -25.18 -7.80
CA THR A 83 9.60 -26.61 -8.11
C THR A 83 10.77 -27.25 -7.37
N TYR A 84 10.48 -27.77 -6.18
CA TYR A 84 11.46 -28.20 -5.18
C TYR A 84 12.07 -29.57 -5.52
N ALA A 85 12.82 -29.63 -6.62
CA ALA A 85 13.49 -30.80 -7.15
C ALA A 85 14.80 -30.38 -7.82
N THR A 86 15.76 -31.30 -8.01
CA THR A 86 17.09 -30.98 -8.58
C THR A 86 17.27 -31.43 -10.02
N THR A 87 16.23 -31.98 -10.66
CA THR A 87 16.37 -32.63 -11.98
C THR A 87 15.23 -32.32 -12.93
N ARG A 88 13.99 -32.58 -12.51
CA ARG A 88 12.78 -32.35 -13.31
C ARG A 88 11.88 -31.33 -12.61
N ARG A 89 11.13 -30.58 -13.40
CA ARG A 89 10.14 -29.62 -12.92
C ARG A 89 8.93 -30.34 -12.34
N THR A 90 9.05 -30.71 -11.08
CA THR A 90 8.03 -31.41 -10.27
C THR A 90 8.08 -30.86 -8.85
N ASN A 91 7.17 -31.34 -7.99
CA ASN A 91 7.16 -30.99 -6.57
C ASN A 91 7.07 -29.47 -6.35
N LEU A 92 6.07 -28.82 -6.94
CA LEU A 92 5.80 -27.42 -6.64
C LEU A 92 5.52 -27.29 -5.14
N SER A 93 6.28 -26.46 -4.46
CA SER A 93 6.22 -26.27 -3.02
C SER A 93 6.14 -24.79 -2.67
N LEU A 94 5.50 -24.52 -1.54
CA LEU A 94 5.54 -23.23 -0.85
C LEU A 94 6.49 -23.33 0.35
N LEU A 95 7.29 -22.30 0.56
CA LEU A 95 8.26 -22.20 1.64
C LEU A 95 8.06 -20.88 2.39
N VAL A 96 8.45 -20.86 3.68
CA VAL A 96 8.49 -19.63 4.49
C VAL A 96 9.85 -19.47 5.16
N SER A 97 10.34 -18.23 5.16
CA SER A 97 11.52 -17.79 5.92
C SER A 97 11.11 -16.74 6.95
N TYR A 98 11.75 -16.79 8.12
CA TYR A 98 11.52 -15.87 9.25
C TYR A 98 12.70 -14.93 9.51
N ASP A 99 13.80 -15.14 8.80
CA ASP A 99 15.10 -14.50 9.00
C ASP A 99 15.59 -13.82 7.71
N GLU A 100 14.65 -13.18 7.01
CA GLU A 100 14.93 -12.37 5.83
C GLU A 100 15.61 -13.15 4.68
N GLY A 101 15.28 -14.44 4.57
CA GLY A 101 15.67 -15.33 3.46
C GLY A 101 16.95 -16.13 3.71
N GLU A 102 17.51 -16.09 4.92
CA GLU A 102 18.73 -16.82 5.28
C GLU A 102 18.45 -18.32 5.51
N THR A 103 17.29 -18.70 6.09
CA THR A 103 16.85 -20.09 6.25
C THR A 103 15.36 -20.28 5.88
N TRP A 104 15.00 -21.53 5.53
CA TRP A 104 13.63 -21.88 5.09
C TRP A 104 13.08 -23.08 5.88
N PRO A 105 12.73 -22.92 7.17
CA PRO A 105 12.44 -24.04 8.06
C PRO A 105 11.19 -24.86 7.67
N TYR A 106 10.17 -24.23 7.09
CA TYR A 106 8.96 -24.94 6.62
C TYR A 106 8.85 -24.89 5.11
N LYS A 107 8.49 -26.05 4.55
CA LYS A 107 8.33 -26.29 3.12
C LYS A 107 7.19 -27.29 2.95
N ARG A 108 6.18 -26.98 2.15
CA ARG A 108 5.04 -27.87 1.94
C ARG A 108 4.70 -27.97 0.46
N GLN A 109 4.60 -29.20 -0.02
CA GLN A 109 4.25 -29.53 -1.40
C GLN A 109 2.80 -29.14 -1.68
N ILE A 110 2.59 -28.40 -2.78
CA ILE A 110 1.29 -28.04 -3.35
C ILE A 110 0.90 -29.07 -4.41
N GLU A 111 1.82 -29.40 -5.32
CA GLU A 111 1.60 -30.33 -6.44
C GLU A 111 2.80 -31.27 -6.59
N SER A 112 2.53 -32.58 -6.56
CA SER A 112 3.57 -33.61 -6.59
C SER A 112 4.03 -33.93 -8.01
N LEU A 113 3.13 -33.74 -8.99
CA LEU A 113 3.37 -34.07 -10.39
C LEU A 113 4.21 -33.00 -11.11
N ALA A 114 4.30 -33.13 -12.43
CA ALA A 114 4.93 -32.11 -13.27
C ALA A 114 4.29 -30.74 -13.00
N SER A 115 5.12 -29.74 -12.77
CA SER A 115 4.71 -28.35 -12.61
C SER A 115 5.86 -27.46 -13.02
N ALA A 116 5.59 -26.28 -13.54
CA ALA A 116 6.63 -25.35 -13.96
C ALA A 116 6.49 -24.04 -13.20
N TYR A 117 5.96 -22.99 -13.84
CA TYR A 117 6.03 -21.65 -13.28
C TYR A 117 4.97 -21.48 -12.18
N SER A 118 5.26 -20.58 -11.25
CA SER A 118 4.34 -20.21 -10.19
C SER A 118 4.47 -18.73 -9.85
N SER A 119 3.39 -18.16 -9.32
CA SER A 119 3.38 -16.83 -8.72
C SER A 119 2.50 -16.85 -7.47
N VAL A 120 2.88 -16.09 -6.45
CA VAL A 120 2.21 -16.06 -5.14
C VAL A 120 1.73 -14.65 -4.81
N THR A 121 0.54 -14.56 -4.22
CA THR A 121 -0.01 -13.33 -3.64
C THR A 121 -0.84 -13.65 -2.40
N THR A 122 -1.22 -12.64 -1.63
CA THR A 122 -2.01 -12.79 -0.41
C THR A 122 -3.13 -11.77 -0.31
N ASN A 123 -4.15 -12.06 0.50
CA ASN A 123 -5.20 -11.08 0.86
C ASN A 123 -5.03 -10.55 2.30
N ASN A 124 -5.92 -9.64 2.70
CA ASN A 124 -5.93 -9.00 4.02
C ASN A 124 -6.26 -9.96 5.19
N ASP A 125 -6.82 -11.12 4.89
CA ASP A 125 -7.12 -12.16 5.89
C ASP A 125 -5.97 -13.17 6.02
N GLY A 126 -4.85 -12.92 5.34
CA GLY A 126 -3.66 -13.75 5.38
C GLY A 126 -3.73 -15.00 4.51
N GLU A 127 -4.75 -15.16 3.67
CA GLU A 127 -4.82 -16.29 2.76
C GLU A 127 -3.76 -16.17 1.67
N ILE A 128 -3.16 -17.31 1.32
CA ILE A 128 -2.08 -17.40 0.36
C ILE A 128 -2.63 -18.01 -0.93
N PHE A 129 -2.49 -17.31 -2.04
CA PHE A 129 -2.92 -17.74 -3.36
C PHE A 129 -1.70 -18.01 -4.22
N VAL A 130 -1.59 -19.24 -4.74
CA VAL A 130 -0.51 -19.64 -5.65
C VAL A 130 -1.12 -20.00 -7.00
N ALA A 131 -0.88 -19.17 -8.01
CA ALA A 131 -1.18 -19.50 -9.40
C ALA A 131 -0.01 -20.27 -10.00
N TYR A 132 -0.25 -21.42 -10.62
CA TYR A 132 0.82 -22.28 -11.11
C TYR A 132 0.45 -23.11 -12.34
N GLU A 133 1.49 -23.46 -13.09
CA GLU A 133 1.44 -24.38 -14.23
C GLU A 133 1.54 -25.82 -13.75
N LYS A 134 0.48 -26.61 -13.89
CA LYS A 134 0.45 -28.06 -13.64
C LYS A 134 0.53 -28.80 -14.97
N GLY A 135 1.35 -29.85 -15.04
CA GLY A 135 1.46 -30.67 -16.24
C GLY A 135 0.10 -31.24 -16.65
N GLY A 136 -0.34 -30.89 -17.87
CA GLY A 136 -1.61 -31.29 -18.46
C GLY A 136 -1.42 -32.34 -19.57
N LYS A 137 -2.49 -32.58 -20.33
CA LYS A 137 -2.48 -33.59 -21.42
C LYS A 137 -1.63 -33.18 -22.62
N THR A 138 -1.53 -31.88 -22.92
CA THR A 138 -0.75 -31.35 -24.05
C THR A 138 0.42 -30.49 -23.58
N ASP A 139 0.20 -29.57 -22.63
CA ASP A 139 1.24 -28.71 -22.06
C ASP A 139 1.02 -28.51 -20.55
N TYR A 140 0.58 -27.32 -20.14
CA TYR A 140 0.28 -26.97 -18.75
C TYR A 140 -1.14 -26.43 -18.61
N ASP A 141 -1.83 -26.87 -17.55
CA ASP A 141 -3.04 -26.23 -17.04
C ASP A 141 -2.64 -25.17 -16.01
N ILE A 142 -3.35 -24.04 -15.97
CA ILE A 142 -3.18 -23.00 -14.94
C ILE A 142 -4.16 -23.25 -13.80
N LEU A 143 -3.64 -23.53 -12.62
CA LEU A 143 -4.42 -23.74 -11.40
C LEU A 143 -4.12 -22.64 -10.39
N VAL A 144 -5.06 -22.43 -9.46
CA VAL A 144 -4.85 -21.58 -8.28
C VAL A 144 -5.08 -22.41 -7.03
N ALA A 145 -4.06 -22.52 -6.18
CA ALA A 145 -4.17 -23.07 -4.84
C ALA A 145 -4.48 -21.94 -3.84
N ARG A 146 -5.45 -22.17 -2.96
CA ARG A 146 -5.76 -21.31 -1.81
C ARG A 146 -5.30 -22.02 -0.54
N LEU A 147 -4.36 -21.41 0.18
CA LEU A 147 -3.61 -22.01 1.27
C LEU A 147 -3.56 -21.07 2.47
N THR A 148 -3.17 -21.58 3.64
CA THR A 148 -2.97 -20.77 4.85
C THR A 148 -1.57 -20.97 5.42
N LEU A 149 -1.15 -20.07 6.31
CA LEU A 149 0.14 -20.17 7.00
C LEU A 149 0.19 -21.39 7.93
N GLU A 150 -0.92 -21.74 8.58
CA GLU A 150 -1.06 -22.93 9.42
C GLU A 150 -0.90 -24.20 8.59
N TRP A 151 -1.47 -24.22 7.37
CA TRP A 151 -1.22 -25.30 6.44
C TRP A 151 0.27 -25.37 6.08
N LEU A 152 0.90 -24.27 5.68
CA LEU A 152 2.32 -24.28 5.30
C LEU A 152 3.24 -24.78 6.43
N THR A 153 2.94 -24.41 7.67
CA THR A 153 3.81 -24.63 8.83
C THR A 153 3.40 -25.81 9.71
N PHE A 154 2.49 -26.67 9.24
CA PHE A 154 1.95 -27.79 10.01
C PHE A 154 1.36 -27.37 11.37
N GLY A 155 0.74 -26.19 11.40
CA GLY A 155 0.13 -25.59 12.59
C GLY A 155 1.10 -24.91 13.56
N ALA A 156 2.38 -24.78 13.22
CA ALA A 156 3.38 -24.15 14.08
C ALA A 156 3.30 -22.61 14.08
N ASP A 157 2.64 -22.01 13.10
CA ASP A 157 2.47 -20.56 12.98
C ASP A 157 1.11 -20.22 12.35
N HIS A 158 0.61 -19.04 12.66
CA HIS A 158 -0.69 -18.55 12.20
C HIS A 158 -0.61 -17.07 11.83
N TYR A 159 -1.54 -16.63 10.98
CA TYR A 159 -1.61 -15.23 10.55
C TYR A 159 -2.30 -14.37 11.61
N GLU A 160 -1.77 -13.18 11.84
CA GLU A 160 -2.37 -12.15 12.69
C GLU A 160 -2.41 -10.83 11.92
N LYS A 161 -3.54 -10.14 11.96
CA LYS A 161 -3.67 -8.78 11.39
C LYS A 161 -2.71 -7.81 12.10
N PRO A 162 -2.18 -6.81 11.41
CA PRO A 162 -1.18 -5.89 11.97
C PRO A 162 -1.77 -5.10 13.15
N GLN A 163 -1.00 -4.98 14.22
CA GLN A 163 -1.43 -4.36 15.47
C GLN A 163 -0.89 -2.94 15.62
N LEU A 164 0.43 -2.78 15.73
CA LEU A 164 1.07 -1.50 16.00
C LEU A 164 2.13 -1.19 14.96
N LEU A 165 1.89 -0.15 14.17
CA LEU A 165 2.92 0.49 13.37
C LEU A 165 3.44 1.70 14.14
N ASN A 166 4.74 1.76 14.40
CA ASN A 166 5.38 2.85 15.11
C ASN A 166 6.58 3.37 14.31
N TRP A 167 6.35 4.37 13.47
CA TRP A 167 7.35 4.90 12.52
C TRP A 167 7.83 6.28 12.95
N CYS A 168 9.14 6.45 12.88
CA CYS A 168 9.79 7.75 12.88
C CYS A 168 10.35 8.01 11.49
N LEU A 169 9.79 8.99 10.79
CA LEU A 169 10.16 9.30 9.41
C LEU A 169 11.39 10.21 9.40
N THR A 170 12.53 9.61 9.05
CA THR A 170 13.85 10.24 9.01
C THR A 170 14.75 9.45 8.05
N ASN A 171 15.61 10.15 7.33
CA ASN A 171 16.68 9.57 6.53
C ASN A 171 17.92 9.24 7.38
N ASN A 172 17.99 9.75 8.61
CA ASN A 172 19.06 9.46 9.56
C ASN A 172 18.74 8.21 10.41
N LYS A 173 19.50 7.13 10.20
CA LYS A 173 19.34 5.88 10.96
C LYS A 173 19.69 5.98 12.45
N GLU A 174 20.31 7.07 12.88
CA GLU A 174 20.70 7.32 14.27
C GLU A 174 19.99 8.54 14.88
N ASP A 175 18.87 8.98 14.28
CA ASP A 175 18.15 10.17 14.75
C ASP A 175 17.66 10.01 16.21
N SER A 176 18.18 10.85 17.10
CA SER A 176 17.88 10.82 18.53
C SER A 176 16.53 11.46 18.87
N GLN A 177 15.88 12.13 17.92
CA GLN A 177 14.55 12.71 18.12
C GLN A 177 13.44 11.66 17.98
N CYS A 178 13.75 10.49 17.42
CA CYS A 178 12.80 9.41 17.26
C CYS A 178 12.39 8.80 18.61
N PRO A 179 11.10 8.58 18.87
CA PRO A 179 10.64 7.91 20.07
C PRO A 179 11.26 6.52 20.24
N GLU A 180 11.45 6.10 21.48
CA GLU A 180 11.91 4.75 21.79
C GLU A 180 10.95 3.70 21.18
N GLY A 181 11.53 2.63 20.64
CA GLY A 181 10.78 1.56 19.97
C GLY A 181 10.16 1.93 18.62
N SER A 182 10.44 3.13 18.08
CA SER A 182 10.03 3.47 16.71
C SER A 182 11.01 2.96 15.67
N TYR A 183 10.47 2.53 14.53
CA TYR A 183 11.25 2.18 13.35
C TYR A 183 11.61 3.45 12.59
N LYS A 184 12.91 3.69 12.40
CA LYS A 184 13.41 4.80 11.58
C LYS A 184 13.22 4.45 10.11
N TYR A 185 12.28 5.10 9.46
CA TYR A 185 11.86 4.78 8.10
C TYR A 185 12.16 5.95 7.15
N PRO A 186 12.88 5.73 6.03
CA PRO A 186 13.24 6.79 5.10
C PRO A 186 12.01 7.49 4.50
N LEU A 187 12.00 8.82 4.56
CA LEU A 187 10.86 9.64 4.13
C LEU A 187 10.49 9.40 2.65
N ARG A 188 11.49 9.23 1.78
CA ARG A 188 11.27 9.01 0.33
C ARG A 188 10.43 7.77 0.04
N ASN A 189 10.51 6.75 0.88
CA ASN A 189 9.75 5.52 0.70
C ASN A 189 8.32 5.64 1.25
N PHE A 190 8.07 6.60 2.14
CA PHE A 190 6.79 6.74 2.83
C PHE A 190 5.64 7.11 1.87
N GLN A 191 5.87 8.00 0.91
CA GLN A 191 4.79 8.53 0.09
C GLN A 191 4.11 7.44 -0.76
N VAL A 192 4.91 6.64 -1.47
CA VAL A 192 4.40 5.46 -2.21
C VAL A 192 3.76 4.45 -1.27
N TYR A 193 4.37 4.24 -0.10
CA TYR A 193 3.86 3.28 0.87
C TYR A 193 2.48 3.70 1.41
N SER A 194 2.31 4.98 1.73
CA SER A 194 1.08 5.54 2.31
C SER A 194 -0.15 5.38 1.42
N GLU A 195 0.06 5.23 0.11
CA GLU A 195 -1.00 5.00 -0.88
C GLU A 195 -1.22 3.51 -1.19
N SER A 196 -0.42 2.61 -0.59
CA SER A 196 -0.38 1.19 -0.93
C SER A 196 -1.02 0.25 0.09
N TYR A 197 -1.58 0.82 1.17
CA TYR A 197 -2.27 0.06 2.21
C TYR A 197 -3.50 -0.66 1.65
N GLY A 198 -3.51 -1.99 1.78
CA GLY A 198 -4.73 -2.79 1.60
C GLY A 198 -5.50 -2.99 2.91
N LEU A 199 -4.79 -2.94 4.04
CA LEU A 199 -5.26 -3.13 5.40
C LEU A 199 -4.38 -2.27 6.31
N TYR A 200 -4.97 -1.50 7.23
CA TYR A 200 -4.19 -0.77 8.21
C TYR A 200 -3.88 -1.61 9.45
N PRO A 201 -2.75 -1.33 10.13
CA PRO A 201 -2.57 -1.66 11.53
C PRO A 201 -3.70 -1.09 12.40
N VAL A 202 -4.03 -1.78 13.49
CA VAL A 202 -5.01 -1.29 14.48
C VAL A 202 -4.63 0.08 15.02
N GLU A 203 -3.35 0.25 15.34
CA GLU A 203 -2.75 1.49 15.79
C GLU A 203 -1.59 1.91 14.88
N MET A 204 -1.65 3.15 14.40
CA MET A 204 -0.61 3.78 13.60
C MET A 204 -0.05 4.98 14.36
N ARG A 205 1.26 4.97 14.62
CA ARG A 205 2.01 6.08 15.22
C ARG A 205 3.05 6.56 14.24
N TYR A 206 2.97 7.83 13.87
CA TYR A 206 3.95 8.50 13.04
C TYR A 206 4.59 9.64 13.79
N THR A 207 5.91 9.70 13.74
CA THR A 207 6.71 10.86 14.12
C THR A 207 7.42 11.43 12.91
N PHE A 208 7.14 12.67 12.55
CA PHE A 208 7.79 13.40 11.47
C PHE A 208 8.93 14.24 12.04
N VAL A 209 10.17 13.88 11.73
CA VAL A 209 11.36 14.68 12.12
C VAL A 209 11.76 15.62 10.98
N GLU A 210 11.63 15.12 9.76
CA GLU A 210 11.87 15.88 8.54
C GLU A 210 10.57 16.50 7.99
N ALA A 211 10.73 17.46 7.09
CA ALA A 211 9.60 18.12 6.44
C ALA A 211 8.84 17.11 5.57
N MET A 212 7.58 16.85 5.91
CA MET A 212 6.70 15.93 5.19
C MET A 212 5.74 16.70 4.28
N ASP A 213 5.41 16.11 3.14
CA ASP A 213 4.37 16.62 2.24
C ASP A 213 2.98 16.14 2.67
N ASP A 214 1.95 16.76 2.11
CA ASP A 214 0.57 16.38 2.39
C ASP A 214 0.29 14.97 1.86
N PHE A 215 -0.50 14.18 2.58
CA PHE A 215 -0.89 12.84 2.17
C PHE A 215 -2.31 12.48 2.62
N LYS A 216 -2.81 11.36 2.13
CA LYS A 216 -4.17 10.91 2.40
C LYS A 216 -4.18 9.69 3.31
N VAL A 217 -5.23 9.56 4.09
CA VAL A 217 -5.57 8.33 4.81
C VAL A 217 -7.00 7.96 4.42
N ASP A 218 -7.15 6.81 3.79
CA ASP A 218 -8.45 6.29 3.34
C ASP A 218 -9.16 5.54 4.47
N LEU A 219 -10.11 6.20 5.13
CA LEU A 219 -10.88 5.62 6.22
C LEU A 219 -11.91 4.58 5.76
N SER A 220 -12.08 4.32 4.46
CA SER A 220 -12.91 3.20 3.98
C SER A 220 -12.23 1.84 4.24
N LEU A 221 -10.90 1.81 4.34
CA LEU A 221 -10.15 0.60 4.66
C LEU A 221 -10.33 0.20 6.13
N GLU A 222 -10.26 -1.11 6.37
CA GLU A 222 -10.37 -1.68 7.71
C GLU A 222 -9.09 -1.52 8.54
N GLY A 223 -9.25 -1.67 9.86
CA GLY A 223 -8.17 -1.85 10.82
C GLY A 223 -7.89 -0.61 11.66
N LEU A 224 -7.68 0.54 11.02
CA LEU A 224 -7.21 1.77 11.69
C LEU A 224 -8.20 2.31 12.72
N SER A 225 -7.97 1.94 13.99
CA SER A 225 -8.77 2.36 15.13
C SER A 225 -8.13 3.53 15.90
N ILE A 226 -6.79 3.56 15.93
CA ILE A 226 -6.02 4.58 16.63
C ILE A 226 -4.96 5.16 15.69
N GLY A 227 -4.98 6.48 15.48
CA GLY A 227 -3.92 7.18 14.75
C GLY A 227 -3.27 8.26 15.61
N GLN A 228 -1.94 8.25 15.70
CA GLN A 228 -1.16 9.26 16.39
C GLN A 228 -0.16 9.87 15.41
N TYR A 229 -0.27 11.17 15.19
CA TYR A 229 0.54 11.92 14.25
C TYR A 229 1.26 13.03 14.99
N ASN A 230 2.58 12.88 15.13
CA ASN A 230 3.43 13.79 15.88
C ASN A 230 4.45 14.43 14.94
N ASN A 231 4.49 15.75 14.86
CA ASN A 231 5.43 16.47 14.03
C ASN A 231 6.40 17.29 14.87
N LEU A 232 7.69 16.99 14.71
CA LEU A 232 8.81 17.71 15.31
C LEU A 232 9.40 18.75 14.35
N ASN A 233 8.99 18.74 13.08
CA ASN A 233 9.41 19.71 12.08
C ASN A 233 8.63 21.03 12.19
N SER A 234 9.21 22.12 11.68
CA SER A 234 8.53 23.42 11.62
C SER A 234 7.42 23.47 10.56
N LYS A 235 7.58 22.74 9.45
CA LYS A 235 6.54 22.58 8.42
C LYS A 235 5.50 21.59 8.92
N LYS A 236 4.24 22.01 9.01
CA LYS A 236 3.11 21.16 9.40
C LYS A 236 2.51 20.48 8.17
N PRO A 237 2.60 19.15 8.03
CA PRO A 237 1.94 18.44 6.93
C PRO A 237 0.42 18.45 7.14
N THR A 238 -0.33 18.36 6.05
CA THR A 238 -1.78 18.16 6.07
C THR A 238 -2.12 16.72 5.73
N ILE A 239 -2.80 16.05 6.65
CA ILE A 239 -3.37 14.74 6.42
C ILE A 239 -4.81 14.92 5.98
N THR A 240 -5.15 14.37 4.82
CA THR A 240 -6.54 14.38 4.32
C THR A 240 -7.19 13.03 4.54
N PHE A 241 -8.22 12.99 5.38
CA PHE A 241 -9.06 11.80 5.50
C PHE A 241 -10.02 11.73 4.32
N VAL A 242 -9.96 10.62 3.59
CA VAL A 242 -10.85 10.29 2.47
C VAL A 242 -11.58 8.99 2.77
N GLY A 243 -12.65 8.69 2.02
CA GLY A 243 -13.46 7.50 2.27
C GLY A 243 -14.26 7.58 3.57
N GLU A 244 -15.23 6.69 3.70
CA GLU A 244 -16.03 6.51 4.90
C GLU A 244 -16.24 5.00 5.08
N ASN A 245 -16.06 4.49 6.30
CA ASN A 245 -16.45 3.14 6.66
C ASN A 245 -17.68 3.20 7.58
N HIS A 246 -18.76 2.54 7.17
CA HIS A 246 -20.03 2.53 7.90
C HIS A 246 -20.12 1.38 8.91
N HIS A 247 -19.16 0.46 8.93
CA HIS A 247 -19.20 -0.76 9.73
C HIS A 247 -18.25 -0.75 10.94
N GLU A 248 -17.39 0.25 11.08
CA GLU A 248 -16.42 0.33 12.17
C GLU A 248 -16.86 1.21 13.35
N ASN A 249 -16.29 0.86 14.51
CA ASN A 249 -16.44 1.55 15.80
C ASN A 249 -15.84 2.97 15.78
N GLU A 250 -16.08 3.74 16.84
CA GLU A 250 -15.43 5.03 17.07
C GLU A 250 -13.90 4.92 16.95
N ARG A 251 -13.31 5.79 16.12
CA ARG A 251 -11.86 5.86 15.89
C ARG A 251 -11.25 7.02 16.67
N ARG A 252 -10.08 6.82 17.26
CA ARG A 252 -9.37 7.87 18.02
C ARG A 252 -8.18 8.38 17.25
N PHE A 253 -8.08 9.70 17.10
CA PHE A 253 -6.97 10.35 16.43
C PHE A 253 -6.36 11.48 17.26
N THR A 254 -5.03 11.48 17.34
CA THR A 254 -4.26 12.54 18.00
C THR A 254 -3.31 13.18 17.01
N PHE A 255 -3.34 14.52 16.92
CA PHE A 255 -2.47 15.31 16.04
C PHE A 255 -1.70 16.33 16.87
N ASN A 256 -0.38 16.27 16.81
CA ASN A 256 0.52 17.27 17.38
C ASN A 256 1.30 17.96 16.26
N LYS A 257 1.01 19.23 16.01
CA LYS A 257 1.58 20.04 14.92
C LYS A 257 1.39 19.42 13.52
N VAL A 258 0.25 18.76 13.29
CA VAL A 258 -0.14 18.14 12.02
C VAL A 258 -1.55 18.60 11.68
N ASN A 259 -1.72 19.17 10.49
CA ASN A 259 -3.04 19.63 10.05
C ASN A 259 -3.89 18.45 9.61
N LEU A 260 -5.20 18.55 9.80
CA LEU A 260 -6.18 17.56 9.37
C LEU A 260 -7.20 18.22 8.44
N LYS A 261 -7.41 17.63 7.26
CA LYS A 261 -8.55 17.93 6.38
C LYS A 261 -9.50 16.74 6.35
N THR A 262 -10.78 16.94 6.67
CA THR A 262 -11.76 15.84 6.67
C THR A 262 -13.19 16.33 6.49
N SER A 263 -14.11 15.42 6.14
CA SER A 263 -15.53 15.73 6.03
C SER A 263 -16.18 15.88 7.42
N SER A 264 -17.22 16.71 7.51
CA SER A 264 -18.05 16.81 8.71
C SER A 264 -18.69 15.47 9.10
N THR A 265 -19.06 14.63 8.13
CA THR A 265 -19.60 13.28 8.39
C THR A 265 -18.57 12.37 9.06
N ASN A 266 -17.30 12.41 8.61
CA ASN A 266 -16.25 11.64 9.28
C ASN A 266 -16.06 12.11 10.73
N LEU A 267 -16.00 13.44 10.95
CA LEU A 267 -15.84 14.00 12.30
C LEU A 267 -16.91 13.53 13.29
N MET A 268 -18.15 13.26 12.86
CA MET A 268 -19.19 12.69 13.72
C MET A 268 -18.76 11.39 14.39
N LYS A 269 -17.88 10.61 13.76
CA LYS A 269 -17.42 9.29 14.25
C LYS A 269 -16.00 9.27 14.86
N LEU A 270 -15.31 10.41 14.89
CA LEU A 270 -13.94 10.50 15.38
C LEU A 270 -13.84 11.07 16.80
N ASP A 271 -13.14 10.38 17.69
CA ASP A 271 -12.58 10.98 18.91
C ASP A 271 -11.28 11.69 18.52
N LEU A 272 -11.27 13.03 18.57
CA LEU A 272 -10.22 13.87 17.97
C LEU A 272 -9.55 14.73 19.02
N SER A 273 -8.23 14.59 19.16
CA SER A 273 -7.35 15.44 19.96
C SER A 273 -6.34 16.14 19.07
N MET A 274 -6.22 17.47 19.19
CA MET A 274 -5.33 18.27 18.34
C MET A 274 -4.62 19.36 19.14
N THR A 275 -3.30 19.46 19.01
CA THR A 275 -2.46 20.52 19.60
C THR A 275 -1.61 21.18 18.53
N GLY A 276 -1.56 22.53 18.54
CA GLY A 276 -0.79 23.31 17.58
C GLY A 276 -1.13 23.02 16.12
N SER A 277 -2.37 22.65 15.80
CA SER A 277 -2.76 22.07 14.50
C SER A 277 -3.98 22.78 13.90
N GLN A 278 -4.15 22.74 12.57
CA GLN A 278 -5.35 23.26 11.91
C GLN A 278 -6.28 22.11 11.48
N LEU A 279 -7.57 22.23 11.84
CA LEU A 279 -8.65 21.38 11.35
C LEU A 279 -9.39 22.08 10.20
N THR A 280 -9.33 21.52 9.00
CA THR A 280 -10.08 21.97 7.82
C THR A 280 -11.27 21.06 7.58
N ILE A 281 -12.47 21.62 7.72
CA ILE A 281 -13.73 20.87 7.66
C ILE A 281 -14.37 21.06 6.30
N VAL A 282 -14.60 19.96 5.58
CA VAL A 282 -15.37 19.95 4.33
C VAL A 282 -16.82 19.60 4.65
N LYS A 283 -17.76 20.48 4.30
CA LYS A 283 -19.20 20.21 4.52
C LYS A 283 -19.68 19.04 3.66
N SER A 284 -20.24 18.02 4.29
CA SER A 284 -20.96 16.93 3.63
C SER A 284 -22.39 17.31 3.24
N LYS A 285 -23.00 16.56 2.31
CA LYS A 285 -24.41 16.75 1.91
C LYS A 285 -25.40 16.57 3.06
N THR A 286 -25.05 15.76 4.05
CA THR A 286 -25.89 15.48 5.22
C THR A 286 -25.81 16.59 6.26
N THR A 287 -24.77 17.42 6.22
CA THR A 287 -24.53 18.45 7.23
C THR A 287 -25.51 19.60 7.08
N LYS A 288 -26.16 19.96 8.19
CA LYS A 288 -27.06 21.11 8.29
C LYS A 288 -26.27 22.37 8.58
N ASN A 289 -25.37 22.32 9.57
CA ASN A 289 -24.53 23.46 9.93
C ASN A 289 -23.21 23.01 10.57
N VAL A 290 -22.18 23.86 10.45
CA VAL A 290 -20.93 23.76 11.20
C VAL A 290 -20.69 25.13 11.83
N THR A 291 -20.55 25.18 13.15
CA THR A 291 -20.28 26.41 13.90
C THR A 291 -18.91 26.30 14.56
N ILE A 292 -18.07 27.30 14.37
CA ILE A 292 -16.72 27.39 14.96
C ILE A 292 -16.72 28.60 15.88
N SER A 293 -16.43 28.40 17.17
CA SER A 293 -16.39 29.46 18.18
C SER A 293 -15.20 29.25 19.11
N GLY A 294 -14.16 30.06 18.92
CA GLY A 294 -12.88 29.86 19.62
C GLY A 294 -12.28 28.49 19.29
N ASN A 295 -12.08 27.68 20.33
CA ASN A 295 -11.58 26.31 20.20
C ASN A 295 -12.68 25.24 20.07
N LYS A 296 -13.96 25.63 20.03
CA LYS A 296 -15.07 24.70 19.90
C LYS A 296 -15.58 24.63 18.46
N VAL A 297 -15.82 23.41 18.00
CA VAL A 297 -16.47 23.09 16.72
C VAL A 297 -17.74 22.31 17.02
N ILE A 298 -18.87 22.80 16.54
CA ILE A 298 -20.17 22.13 16.65
C ILE A 298 -20.64 21.75 15.25
N ILE A 299 -20.86 20.47 15.04
CA ILE A 299 -21.41 19.91 13.80
C ILE A 299 -22.85 19.53 14.08
N LEU A 300 -23.77 19.94 13.19
CA LEU A 300 -25.17 19.57 13.23
C LEU A 300 -25.54 18.93 11.89
N GLU A 301 -26.03 17.70 11.93
CA GLU A 301 -26.51 16.97 10.77
C GLU A 301 -27.99 17.24 10.49
N LYS A 302 -28.44 17.01 9.25
CA LYS A 302 -29.85 17.21 8.84
C LYS A 302 -30.80 16.27 9.58
N THR A 303 -30.31 15.14 10.08
CA THR A 303 -31.03 14.19 10.93
C THR A 303 -31.33 14.74 12.33
N GLY A 304 -30.65 15.81 12.74
CA GLY A 304 -30.72 16.38 14.09
C GLY A 304 -29.60 15.92 15.02
N GLU A 305 -28.77 14.97 14.61
CA GLU A 305 -27.59 14.54 15.36
C GLU A 305 -26.56 15.68 15.43
N SER A 306 -25.92 15.85 16.59
CA SER A 306 -24.91 16.89 16.80
C SER A 306 -23.68 16.37 17.53
N LYS A 307 -22.52 16.92 17.18
CA LYS A 307 -21.26 16.64 17.87
C LYS A 307 -20.50 17.93 18.18
N GLU A 308 -20.03 18.04 19.42
CA GLU A 308 -19.09 19.08 19.84
C GLU A 308 -17.67 18.49 19.89
N ILE A 309 -16.72 19.20 19.29
CA ILE A 309 -15.29 18.90 19.32
C ILE A 309 -14.60 20.11 19.96
N THR A 310 -13.81 19.86 20.99
CA THR A 310 -12.97 20.88 21.62
C THR A 310 -11.53 20.70 21.16
N LEU A 311 -10.98 21.70 20.49
CA LEU A 311 -9.58 21.72 20.05
C LEU A 311 -8.67 22.07 21.23
N GLY A 312 -7.50 21.44 21.25
CA GLY A 312 -6.44 21.73 22.23
C GLY A 312 -5.73 23.04 21.92
N GLU A 313 -4.73 23.35 22.75
CA GLU A 313 -3.96 24.60 22.68
C GLU A 313 -3.36 24.86 21.30
N ASP A 314 -3.32 26.13 20.91
CA ASP A 314 -2.78 26.63 19.63
C ASP A 314 -3.36 25.96 18.37
N SER A 315 -4.50 25.29 18.50
CA SER A 315 -5.22 24.68 17.38
C SER A 315 -6.35 25.58 16.90
N THR A 316 -6.63 25.51 15.60
CA THR A 316 -7.69 26.30 14.94
C THR A 316 -8.54 25.40 14.07
N ALA A 317 -9.79 25.80 13.80
CA ALA A 317 -10.63 25.19 12.79
C ALA A 317 -11.02 26.20 11.72
N ILE A 318 -11.11 25.72 10.48
CA ILE A 318 -11.63 26.47 9.34
C ILE A 318 -12.64 25.62 8.58
N LEU A 319 -13.59 26.28 7.94
CA LEU A 319 -14.53 25.65 7.02
C LEU A 319 -13.98 25.80 5.60
N ASP A 320 -13.85 24.69 4.87
CA ASP A 320 -13.51 24.72 3.45
C ASP A 320 -14.77 25.03 2.64
N GLU A 321 -14.85 26.25 2.10
CA GLU A 321 -16.00 26.71 1.32
C GLU A 321 -16.00 26.19 -0.14
N ASN A 322 -14.98 25.43 -0.55
CA ASN A 322 -14.82 24.95 -1.93
C ASN A 322 -15.37 23.53 -2.16
N VAL A 323 -16.70 23.36 -2.11
CA VAL A 323 -17.41 22.33 -2.92
C VAL A 323 -18.79 22.85 -3.33
N ALA A 324 -18.86 23.47 -4.52
CA ALA A 324 -20.07 23.64 -5.34
C ALA A 324 -21.37 24.08 -4.62
N THR A 325 -21.37 25.25 -3.97
CA THR A 325 -22.59 26.06 -3.89
C THR A 325 -22.77 26.78 -5.23
N LEU A 326 -23.27 26.06 -6.24
CA LEU A 326 -23.80 26.70 -7.44
C LEU A 326 -25.03 27.49 -6.96
N ARG A 327 -24.83 28.80 -6.75
CA ARG A 327 -25.90 29.75 -6.48
C ARG A 327 -26.90 29.65 -7.63
N LEU A 328 -28.04 28.98 -7.40
CA LEU A 328 -29.26 29.32 -8.11
C LEU A 328 -29.71 30.67 -7.56
N LEU A 329 -29.10 31.74 -8.08
CA LEU A 329 -29.70 33.05 -8.03
C LEU A 329 -30.92 32.98 -8.93
N THR A 330 -32.09 33.07 -8.31
CA THR A 330 -33.34 33.41 -8.95
C THR A 330 -33.16 34.69 -9.77
N LEU A 331 -33.13 34.57 -11.10
CA LEU A 331 -33.34 35.69 -12.01
C LEU A 331 -34.86 35.85 -12.19
N ASN A 332 -35.46 36.62 -11.29
CA ASN A 332 -36.66 37.38 -11.63
C ASN A 332 -36.16 38.79 -11.95
N GLU A 333 -35.99 39.11 -13.22
CA GLU A 333 -36.13 40.48 -13.69
C GLU A 333 -36.40 40.51 -15.20
N ASN A 334 -37.48 41.21 -15.52
CA ASN A 334 -38.01 41.43 -16.86
C ASN A 334 -36.98 42.13 -17.74
N ILE A 335 -36.65 41.55 -18.89
CA ILE A 335 -36.16 42.31 -20.04
C ILE A 335 -36.96 41.88 -21.27
N VAL A 336 -37.89 42.76 -21.65
CA VAL A 336 -38.47 42.85 -22.98
C VAL A 336 -37.50 43.66 -23.84
N ALA A 337 -37.03 43.12 -24.97
CA ALA A 337 -36.98 43.83 -26.26
C ALA A 337 -36.35 42.99 -27.38
N HIS A 338 -37.19 42.78 -28.40
CA HIS A 338 -36.93 42.80 -29.84
C HIS A 338 -36.01 41.79 -30.54
N GLU A 339 -36.67 40.97 -31.36
CA GLU A 339 -36.15 40.35 -32.57
C GLU A 339 -35.46 41.38 -33.49
N THR A 340 -34.29 41.02 -34.01
CA THR A 340 -33.97 41.27 -35.43
C THR A 340 -32.96 40.24 -35.93
N ARG A 341 -33.32 39.67 -37.08
CA ARG A 341 -32.63 38.61 -37.82
C ARG A 341 -31.54 39.23 -38.70
N SER A 342 -30.31 38.71 -38.66
CA SER A 342 -29.46 38.63 -39.85
C SER A 342 -28.31 37.64 -39.66
N GLN A 343 -28.05 36.89 -40.73
CA GLN A 343 -27.05 35.84 -40.88
C GLN A 343 -25.63 36.39 -40.99
N THR A 344 -24.61 35.65 -40.53
CA THR A 344 -23.49 35.19 -41.39
C THR A 344 -22.51 34.23 -40.70
N LYS A 345 -22.38 33.06 -41.33
CA LYS A 345 -21.18 32.23 -41.59
C LYS A 345 -20.11 31.99 -40.51
N THR A 346 -20.06 30.71 -40.12
CA THR A 346 -18.93 29.75 -40.22
C THR A 346 -17.56 30.16 -39.66
N GLN A 347 -17.11 29.44 -38.63
CA GLN A 347 -15.82 28.73 -38.69
C GLN A 347 -15.80 27.54 -37.73
N THR A 348 -15.64 26.35 -38.31
CA THR A 348 -15.45 25.07 -37.65
C THR A 348 -13.95 24.85 -37.51
N PHE A 349 -13.46 24.52 -36.31
CA PHE A 349 -12.15 23.90 -36.13
C PHE A 349 -12.35 22.46 -35.67
N SER A 350 -12.00 21.53 -36.54
CA SER A 350 -11.91 20.09 -36.27
C SER A 350 -10.49 19.74 -35.82
N PHE A 351 -10.38 18.99 -34.73
CA PHE A 351 -9.15 18.25 -34.40
C PHE A 351 -9.39 16.77 -34.74
N ASN A 352 -8.71 16.30 -35.78
CA ASN A 352 -8.59 14.88 -36.10
C ASN A 352 -7.42 14.30 -35.29
N TYR A 353 -7.68 13.29 -34.45
CA TYR A 353 -6.65 12.34 -34.04
C TYR A 353 -6.88 11.02 -34.79
N ILE A 354 -5.91 10.68 -35.62
CA ILE A 354 -5.79 9.40 -36.32
C ILE A 354 -5.21 8.40 -35.32
N MET A 355 -5.98 7.39 -34.90
CA MET A 355 -5.43 6.17 -34.31
C MET A 355 -5.21 5.16 -35.43
N SER A 356 -3.96 4.87 -35.76
CA SER A 356 -3.61 3.71 -36.58
C SER A 356 -3.64 2.46 -35.71
N VAL A 357 -4.54 1.54 -36.04
CA VAL A 357 -4.52 0.16 -35.53
C VAL A 357 -3.58 -0.65 -36.43
N SER A 358 -2.50 -1.17 -35.85
CA SER A 358 -1.72 -2.24 -36.47
C SER A 358 -1.83 -3.50 -35.61
N ILE A 359 -2.52 -4.49 -36.18
CA ILE A 359 -2.63 -5.86 -35.70
C ILE A 359 -1.32 -6.57 -36.00
N GLY A 360 -0.69 -7.13 -34.97
CA GLY A 360 0.48 -8.00 -35.08
C GLY A 360 0.42 -9.07 -34.01
N PHE A 361 0.20 -10.31 -34.42
CA PHE A 361 0.22 -11.53 -33.61
C PHE A 361 1.58 -11.72 -32.92
N PHE A 362 1.59 -11.95 -31.60
CA PHE A 362 2.47 -12.92 -30.94
C PHE A 362 1.85 -13.41 -29.63
N ILE A 363 1.84 -14.74 -29.47
CA ILE A 363 1.16 -15.53 -28.46
C ILE A 363 2.15 -15.97 -27.38
N VAL A 364 1.68 -16.01 -26.13
CA VAL A 364 2.20 -16.68 -24.91
C VAL A 364 3.48 -16.08 -24.29
N GLY A 365 3.29 -15.42 -23.15
CA GLY A 365 4.39 -14.94 -22.28
C GLY A 365 3.99 -13.92 -21.21
N ILE A 366 2.82 -13.29 -21.29
CA ILE A 366 2.45 -12.12 -20.46
C ILE A 366 1.23 -12.42 -19.58
N VAL A 367 1.33 -13.44 -18.72
CA VAL A 367 0.37 -13.62 -17.61
C VAL A 367 1.06 -13.59 -16.24
N SER A 368 2.39 -13.83 -16.18
CA SER A 368 3.14 -13.80 -14.91
C SER A 368 3.76 -12.43 -14.56
N ALA A 369 3.74 -11.46 -15.48
CA ALA A 369 4.32 -10.13 -15.24
C ALA A 369 3.31 -9.06 -14.78
N ILE A 370 2.00 -9.29 -14.93
CA ILE A 370 0.98 -8.24 -14.70
C ILE A 370 0.44 -8.23 -13.25
N LEU A 371 0.66 -9.27 -12.44
CA LEU A 371 0.22 -9.27 -11.04
C LEU A 371 1.29 -8.80 -10.01
N SER A 372 2.56 -8.64 -10.41
CA SER A 372 3.66 -8.32 -9.46
C SER A 372 4.31 -6.96 -9.67
N ILE A 373 3.77 -6.09 -10.53
CA ILE A 373 4.24 -4.70 -10.65
C ILE A 373 3.43 -3.83 -9.67
N ARG A 374 3.79 -3.87 -8.39
CA ARG A 374 3.65 -2.67 -7.55
C ARG A 374 4.75 -1.73 -7.98
N PHE A 375 4.36 -0.59 -8.55
CA PHE A 375 5.28 0.40 -9.11
C PHE A 375 6.30 0.86 -8.06
N PHE A 376 7.58 0.60 -8.33
CA PHE A 376 8.69 1.30 -7.70
C PHE A 376 8.90 2.61 -8.47
N PHE A 377 8.66 3.74 -7.80
CA PHE A 377 9.17 5.06 -8.18
C PHE A 377 9.63 5.82 -6.94
#